data_AF-A0A8W8NKZ0-F1
#
_entry.id   AF-A0A8W8NKZ0-F1
#
_cell.length_a   1.000
_cell.length_b   1.000
_cell.length_c   1.000
_cell.angle_alpha   90.00
_cell.angle_beta   90.00
_cell.angle_gamma   90.00
#
_symmetry.space_group_name_H-M   'P 1'
#
loop_
_entity.id
_entity.type
_entity.pdbx_description
1 polymer ?
#
loop_
_entity_poly.entity_id
_entity_poly.type
_entity_poly.pdbx_seq_one_letter_code
_entity_poly.pdbx_strand_id
1 'polypeptide(L)'
;GILLVYPTVMVRYATDFTYDFPKPLCDYSSFIYTFTLISSAMIVCAMSLDRFWAILYPFKYNTNTKNRRTNIMLISIWIAGAFISSLQLMGLGSSFNYYPGSWCFLNFVGITTMDRLSSYIYSLFGLSILLTTIGLNSIVILTVCRGMNSDIRQQQTARRRKKNDIFIVIFLMIIVTVFGVCWTPLMVTILGHAGRWIHGNGARELLVLRFAVTNSIIDPWIYILLRKETFIAMKRHSRGLCKTLFDRLDIPTESAIPESTPNEVSGCGKSMEKTISTDDQISSTVLHKL
;
A
#
# COMPACT_ATOMS: atom_id res chain seq x y z
N GLY A 1 10.81 -13.05 -1.88
CA GLY A 1 9.76 -13.79 -2.59
C GLY A 1 10.06 -13.88 -4.07
N ILE A 2 9.61 -12.91 -4.87
CA ILE A 2 9.65 -12.98 -6.35
C ILE A 2 11.04 -13.25 -6.92
N LEU A 3 12.09 -12.60 -6.40
CA LEU A 3 13.47 -12.81 -6.85
C LEU A 3 13.96 -14.26 -6.69
N LEU A 4 13.43 -15.01 -5.72
CA LEU A 4 13.82 -16.41 -5.47
C LEU A 4 13.16 -17.38 -6.45
N VAL A 5 12.01 -17.02 -7.02
CA VAL A 5 11.26 -17.86 -7.97
C VAL A 5 11.44 -17.42 -9.42
N TYR A 6 11.90 -16.19 -9.64
CA TYR A 6 12.11 -15.65 -10.99
C TYR A 6 13.05 -16.50 -11.87
N PRO A 7 14.17 -17.07 -11.36
CA PRO A 7 15.04 -17.91 -12.18
C PRO A 7 14.33 -19.18 -12.68
N THR A 8 13.47 -19.80 -11.86
CA THR A 8 12.78 -21.04 -12.25
C THR A 8 11.78 -20.77 -13.37
N VAL A 9 11.06 -19.65 -13.28
CA VAL A 9 10.16 -19.18 -14.35
C VAL A 9 10.94 -18.91 -15.63
N MET A 10 12.10 -18.24 -15.55
CA MET A 10 12.91 -17.88 -16.71
C MET A 10 13.45 -19.08 -17.48
N VAL A 11 13.94 -20.12 -16.79
CA VAL A 11 14.39 -21.36 -17.43
C VAL A 11 13.26 -22.02 -18.24
N ARG A 12 12.03 -21.93 -17.74
CA ARG A 12 10.85 -22.51 -18.39
C ARG A 12 10.48 -21.75 -19.68
N TYR A 13 10.62 -20.43 -19.70
CA TYR A 13 10.45 -19.63 -20.92
C TYR A 13 11.61 -19.82 -21.91
N ALA A 14 12.86 -19.92 -21.43
CA ALA A 14 14.02 -20.13 -22.29
C ALA A 14 14.03 -21.50 -22.99
N THR A 15 13.28 -22.47 -22.47
CA THR A 15 13.17 -23.83 -23.02
C THR A 15 11.89 -24.04 -23.82
N ASP A 16 11.15 -22.98 -24.18
CA ASP A 16 9.86 -23.07 -24.87
C ASP A 16 8.89 -24.07 -24.22
N PHE A 17 8.88 -24.08 -22.88
CA PHE A 17 8.00 -24.94 -22.10
C PHE A 17 8.26 -26.46 -22.21
N THR A 18 9.39 -26.86 -22.78
CA THR A 18 9.81 -28.28 -22.90
C THR A 18 10.39 -28.86 -21.62
N TYR A 19 10.95 -28.03 -20.73
CA TYR A 19 11.44 -28.46 -19.43
C TYR A 19 10.31 -28.47 -18.39
N ASP A 20 10.05 -29.65 -17.82
CA ASP A 20 9.12 -29.83 -16.71
C ASP A 20 9.81 -29.65 -15.37
N PHE A 21 9.17 -28.93 -14.45
CA PHE A 21 9.70 -28.72 -13.12
C PHE A 21 9.79 -30.07 -12.36
N PRO A 22 10.99 -30.44 -11.85
CA PRO A 22 11.08 -31.52 -10.88
C PRO A 22 10.15 -31.25 -9.71
N LYS A 23 9.51 -32.28 -9.18
CA LYS A 23 8.57 -32.14 -8.05
C LYS A 23 9.13 -31.30 -6.88
N PRO A 24 10.38 -31.51 -6.41
CA PRO A 24 10.96 -30.70 -5.34
C PRO A 24 11.09 -29.21 -5.68
N LEU A 25 11.38 -28.88 -6.95
CA LEU A 25 11.51 -27.49 -7.40
C LEU A 25 10.14 -26.80 -7.48
N CYS A 26 9.11 -27.56 -7.89
CA CYS A 26 7.73 -27.09 -7.90
C CYS A 26 7.21 -26.85 -6.48
N ASP A 27 7.52 -27.78 -5.55
CA ASP A 27 7.16 -27.66 -4.14
C ASP A 27 7.85 -26.47 -3.46
N TYR A 28 9.14 -26.26 -3.74
CA TYR A 28 9.88 -25.07 -3.30
C TYR A 28 9.25 -23.78 -3.81
N SER A 29 8.97 -23.71 -5.11
CA SER A 29 8.38 -22.52 -5.75
C SER A 29 7.01 -22.21 -5.16
N SER A 30 6.18 -23.25 -4.97
CA SER A 30 4.86 -23.13 -4.35
C SER A 30 4.95 -22.61 -2.91
N PHE A 31 5.87 -23.14 -2.11
CA PHE A 31 6.11 -22.67 -0.75
C PHE A 31 6.48 -21.18 -0.72
N ILE A 32 7.43 -20.75 -1.55
CA ILE A 32 7.88 -19.35 -1.58
C ILE A 32 6.78 -18.40 -2.03
N TYR A 33 5.97 -18.77 -3.03
CA TYR A 33 4.82 -17.96 -3.45
C TYR A 33 3.79 -17.83 -2.34
N THR A 34 3.40 -18.96 -1.76
CA THR A 34 2.41 -19.03 -0.68
C THR A 34 2.87 -18.22 0.54
N PHE A 35 4.13 -18.37 0.94
CA PHE A 35 4.75 -17.64 2.05
C PHE A 35 4.78 -16.14 1.80
N THR A 36 5.28 -15.73 0.64
CA THR A 36 5.40 -14.30 0.31
C THR A 36 4.02 -13.64 0.27
N LEU A 37 3.03 -14.31 -0.33
CA LEU A 37 1.66 -13.81 -0.38
C LEU A 37 1.10 -13.65 1.03
N ILE A 38 1.06 -14.73 1.84
CA ILE A 38 0.48 -14.69 3.19
C ILE A 38 1.18 -13.67 4.09
N SER A 39 2.51 -13.68 4.11
CA SER A 39 3.27 -12.73 4.92
C SER A 39 3.02 -11.29 4.49
N SER A 40 2.93 -11.00 3.18
CA SER A 40 2.60 -9.64 2.70
C SER A 40 1.23 -9.17 3.19
N ALA A 41 0.21 -10.02 3.16
CA ALA A 41 -1.12 -9.67 3.66
C ALA A 41 -1.17 -9.49 5.16
N MET A 42 -0.49 -10.36 5.91
CA MET A 42 -0.37 -10.20 7.35
C MET A 42 0.36 -8.90 7.73
N ILE A 43 1.37 -8.49 6.95
CA ILE A 43 2.05 -7.20 7.11
C ILE A 43 1.09 -6.03 6.83
N VAL A 44 0.24 -6.11 5.80
CA VAL A 44 -0.77 -5.07 5.51
C VAL A 44 -1.80 -4.96 6.63
N CYS A 45 -2.30 -6.09 7.14
CA CYS A 45 -3.18 -6.13 8.29
C CYS A 45 -2.51 -5.56 9.54
N ALA A 46 -1.24 -5.91 9.76
CA ALA A 46 -0.42 -5.40 10.84
C ALA A 46 -0.23 -3.89 10.80
N MET A 47 0.05 -3.34 9.61
CA MET A 47 0.10 -1.90 9.39
C MET A 47 -1.25 -1.24 9.70
N SER A 48 -2.36 -1.86 9.34
CA SER A 48 -3.70 -1.36 9.61
C SER A 48 -4.01 -1.35 11.12
N LEU A 49 -3.59 -2.38 11.84
CA LEU A 49 -3.63 -2.43 13.31
C LEU A 49 -2.77 -1.35 13.94
N ASP A 50 -1.52 -1.16 13.49
CA ASP A 50 -0.64 -0.10 14.00
C ASP A 50 -1.30 1.29 13.89
N ARG A 51 -1.95 1.56 12.76
CA ARG A 51 -2.68 2.82 12.53
C ARG A 51 -3.91 2.95 13.42
N PHE A 52 -4.65 1.87 13.60
CA PHE A 52 -5.77 1.83 14.54
C PHE A 52 -5.34 2.20 15.96
N TRP A 53 -4.29 1.55 16.48
CA TRP A 53 -3.77 1.84 17.82
C TRP A 53 -3.21 3.26 17.94
N ALA A 54 -2.51 3.75 16.93
CA ALA A 54 -1.93 5.10 16.93
C ALA A 54 -3.00 6.20 16.97
N ILE A 55 -4.14 6.00 16.30
CA ILE A 55 -5.19 7.02 16.14
C ILE A 55 -6.19 6.96 17.29
N LEU A 56 -6.66 5.76 17.68
CA LEU A 56 -7.67 5.62 18.73
C LEU A 56 -7.07 5.68 20.14
N TYR A 57 -5.80 5.26 20.31
CA TYR A 57 -5.15 5.18 21.62
C TYR A 57 -3.77 5.87 21.65
N PRO A 58 -3.69 7.18 21.33
CA PRO A 58 -2.41 7.88 21.15
C PRO A 58 -1.52 7.85 22.40
N PHE A 59 -2.10 7.97 23.60
CA PHE A 59 -1.35 7.96 24.87
C PHE A 59 -0.73 6.59 25.20
N LYS A 60 -1.38 5.49 24.82
CA LYS A 60 -0.87 4.12 25.04
C LYS A 60 0.06 3.66 23.91
N TYR A 61 -0.08 4.27 22.72
CA TYR A 61 0.78 3.98 21.58
C TYR A 61 2.18 4.61 21.74
N ASN A 62 2.29 5.81 22.31
CA ASN A 62 3.55 6.56 22.44
C ASN A 62 4.46 6.09 23.60
N THR A 63 4.64 4.78 23.76
CA THR A 63 5.55 4.20 24.77
C THR A 63 6.91 3.88 24.15
N ASN A 64 7.97 3.89 24.96
CA ASN A 64 9.34 3.58 24.54
C ASN A 64 9.56 2.11 24.08
N THR A 65 8.48 1.32 23.95
CA THR A 65 8.51 -0.10 23.57
C THR A 65 8.11 -0.38 22.12
N LYS A 66 7.95 0.67 21.28
CA LYS A 66 7.49 0.55 19.89
C LYS A 66 8.33 -0.44 19.06
N ASN A 67 9.66 -0.28 19.07
CA ASN A 67 10.56 -1.13 18.27
C ASN A 67 10.44 -2.61 18.66
N ARG A 68 10.35 -2.91 19.96
CA ARG A 68 10.17 -4.28 20.44
C ARG A 68 8.85 -4.88 19.97
N ARG A 69 7.75 -4.13 20.02
CA ARG A 69 6.43 -4.59 19.54
C ARG A 69 6.44 -4.85 18.04
N THR A 70 7.01 -3.95 17.24
CA THR A 70 7.14 -4.12 15.79
C THR A 70 7.96 -5.36 15.44
N ASN A 71 9.08 -5.59 16.13
CA ASN A 71 9.90 -6.78 15.90
C ASN A 71 9.18 -8.08 16.28
N ILE A 72 8.49 -8.11 17.43
CA ILE A 72 7.69 -9.27 17.85
C ILE A 72 6.59 -9.56 16.82
N MET A 73 5.91 -8.52 16.35
CA MET A 73 4.86 -8.64 15.33
C MET A 73 5.42 -9.17 14.00
N LEU A 74 6.60 -8.70 13.58
CA LEU A 74 7.22 -9.18 12.36
C LEU A 74 7.60 -10.67 12.49
N ILE A 75 8.22 -11.06 13.61
CA ILE A 75 8.59 -12.44 13.88
C ILE A 75 7.35 -13.34 13.89
N SER A 76 6.26 -12.91 14.52
CA SER A 76 5.02 -13.71 14.55
C SER A 76 4.40 -13.88 13.16
N ILE A 77 4.45 -12.83 12.32
CA ILE A 77 3.98 -12.90 10.92
C ILE A 77 4.81 -13.91 10.12
N TRP A 78 6.13 -13.91 10.29
CA TRP A 78 7.01 -14.82 9.55
C TRP A 78 6.78 -16.27 9.99
N ILE A 79 6.66 -16.52 11.30
CA ILE A 79 6.37 -17.87 11.83
C ILE A 79 5.00 -18.34 11.33
N ALA A 80 3.96 -17.51 11.45
CA ALA A 80 2.62 -17.88 10.99
C ALA A 80 2.58 -18.11 9.47
N GLY A 81 3.20 -17.23 8.68
CA GLY A 81 3.30 -17.37 7.23
C GLY A 81 4.03 -18.65 6.82
N ALA A 82 5.15 -18.96 7.48
CA ALA A 82 5.92 -20.18 7.22
C ALA A 82 5.10 -21.43 7.57
N PHE A 83 4.42 -21.43 8.72
CA PHE A 83 3.58 -22.54 9.16
C PHE A 83 2.45 -22.83 8.15
N ILE A 84 1.67 -21.80 7.77
CA ILE A 84 0.57 -21.95 6.80
C ILE A 84 1.10 -22.42 5.44
N SER A 85 2.25 -21.91 5.00
CA SER A 85 2.83 -22.28 3.71
C SER A 85 3.44 -23.68 3.70
N SER A 86 3.89 -24.17 4.86
CA SER A 86 4.41 -25.53 5.00
C SER A 86 3.34 -26.61 5.04
N LEU A 87 2.05 -26.28 5.19
CA LEU A 87 0.97 -27.27 5.27
C LEU A 87 0.97 -28.23 4.07
N GLN A 88 1.17 -27.72 2.86
CA GLN A 88 1.28 -28.54 1.65
C GLN A 88 2.52 -29.43 1.60
N LEU A 89 3.61 -29.08 2.29
CA LEU A 89 4.81 -29.91 2.40
C LEU A 89 4.65 -31.02 3.45
N MET A 90 3.80 -30.80 4.45
CA MET A 90 3.47 -31.76 5.51
C MET A 90 2.41 -32.79 5.10
N GLY A 91 1.98 -32.79 3.83
CA GLY A 91 0.97 -33.71 3.30
C GLY A 91 -0.47 -33.18 3.32
N LEU A 92 -0.70 -31.95 3.79
CA LEU A 92 -2.00 -31.27 3.70
C LEU A 92 -2.10 -30.48 2.39
N GLY A 93 -2.24 -31.23 1.30
CA GLY A 93 -2.32 -30.73 -0.07
C GLY A 93 -1.07 -31.04 -0.89
N SER A 94 -1.08 -30.62 -2.14
CA SER A 94 -0.01 -30.84 -3.10
C SER A 94 0.31 -29.55 -3.87
N SER A 95 1.51 -29.46 -4.48
CA SER A 95 1.81 -28.39 -5.44
C SER A 95 1.47 -28.83 -6.85
N PHE A 96 0.92 -27.89 -7.63
CA PHE A 96 0.51 -28.09 -9.02
C PHE A 96 1.13 -27.02 -9.93
N ASN A 97 1.52 -27.43 -11.13
CA ASN A 97 2.03 -26.53 -12.17
C ASN A 97 0.87 -26.06 -13.05
N TYR A 98 0.57 -24.76 -12.99
CA TYR A 98 -0.62 -24.20 -13.62
C TYR A 98 -0.33 -23.70 -15.03
N TYR A 99 -1.37 -23.66 -15.87
CA TYR A 99 -1.25 -23.27 -17.28
C TYR A 99 -0.58 -21.89 -17.44
N PRO A 100 0.38 -21.72 -18.39
CA PRO A 100 0.88 -22.68 -19.40
C PRO A 100 1.97 -23.65 -18.92
N GLY A 101 2.19 -23.76 -17.60
CA GLY A 101 3.23 -24.56 -16.95
C GLY A 101 4.43 -23.75 -16.47
N SER A 102 4.28 -22.42 -16.38
CA SER A 102 5.35 -21.49 -16.00
C SER A 102 5.43 -21.20 -14.50
N TRP A 103 4.50 -21.72 -13.69
CA TRP A 103 4.41 -21.39 -12.28
C TRP A 103 3.79 -22.53 -11.46
N CYS A 104 4.39 -22.79 -10.31
CA CYS A 104 3.91 -23.77 -9.35
C CYS A 104 3.28 -23.08 -8.15
N PHE A 105 2.12 -23.58 -7.73
CA PHE A 105 1.38 -23.07 -6.58
C PHE A 105 0.60 -24.19 -5.90
N LEU A 106 -0.04 -23.86 -4.77
CA LEU A 106 -0.99 -24.72 -4.07
C LEU A 106 -1.97 -25.33 -5.09
N ASN A 107 -2.16 -26.65 -5.02
CA ASN A 107 -3.12 -27.37 -5.86
C ASN A 107 -4.56 -27.13 -5.41
N PHE A 108 -5.10 -25.95 -5.71
CA PHE A 108 -6.48 -25.59 -5.40
C PHE A 108 -7.51 -26.14 -6.40
N VAL A 109 -7.07 -26.69 -7.53
CA VAL A 109 -7.92 -27.39 -8.52
C VAL A 109 -8.02 -28.89 -8.20
N GLY A 110 -7.22 -29.37 -7.24
CA GLY A 110 -7.18 -30.77 -6.82
C GLY A 110 -8.52 -31.27 -6.31
N ILE A 111 -8.89 -32.49 -6.71
CA ILE A 111 -10.13 -33.14 -6.28
C ILE A 111 -9.97 -33.93 -4.97
N THR A 112 -8.73 -34.13 -4.51
CA THR A 112 -8.46 -34.90 -3.30
C THR A 112 -8.96 -34.15 -2.06
N THR A 113 -9.33 -34.89 -1.01
CA THR A 113 -9.80 -34.31 0.25
C THR A 113 -8.74 -33.40 0.89
N MET A 114 -7.46 -33.77 0.80
CA MET A 114 -6.36 -33.00 1.37
C MET A 114 -6.11 -31.68 0.62
N ASP A 115 -6.15 -31.71 -0.72
CA ASP A 115 -6.03 -30.51 -1.55
C ASP A 115 -7.18 -29.52 -1.26
N ARG A 116 -8.40 -30.04 -1.12
CA ARG A 116 -9.57 -29.22 -0.77
C ARG A 116 -9.49 -28.62 0.62
N LEU A 117 -9.10 -29.41 1.61
CA LEU A 117 -8.93 -28.92 2.98
C LEU A 117 -7.89 -27.80 3.03
N SER A 118 -6.76 -27.98 2.35
CA SER A 118 -5.71 -26.97 2.22
C SER A 118 -6.22 -25.69 1.54
N SER A 119 -7.02 -25.83 0.47
CA SER A 119 -7.65 -24.72 -0.24
C SER A 119 -8.64 -23.94 0.63
N TYR A 120 -9.45 -24.63 1.45
CA TYR A 120 -10.33 -23.98 2.41
C TYR A 120 -9.56 -23.23 3.49
N ILE A 121 -8.54 -23.86 4.08
CA ILE A 121 -7.70 -23.22 5.09
C ILE A 121 -7.08 -21.94 4.52
N TYR A 122 -6.48 -22.02 3.33
CA TYR A 122 -5.82 -20.89 2.69
C TYR A 122 -6.79 -19.75 2.36
N SER A 123 -7.90 -20.07 1.70
CA SER A 123 -8.90 -19.07 1.30
C SER A 123 -9.61 -18.43 2.50
N LEU A 124 -10.02 -19.19 3.51
CA LEU A 124 -10.67 -18.66 4.71
C LEU A 124 -9.71 -17.81 5.54
N PHE A 125 -8.46 -18.26 5.70
CA PHE A 125 -7.45 -17.48 6.38
C PHE A 125 -7.17 -16.16 5.64
N GLY A 126 -7.02 -16.23 4.32
CA GLY A 126 -6.79 -15.05 3.50
C GLY A 126 -7.97 -14.06 3.50
N LEU A 127 -9.21 -14.55 3.41
CA LEU A 127 -10.43 -13.74 3.52
C LEU A 127 -10.58 -13.12 4.91
N SER A 128 -10.23 -13.85 5.97
CA SER A 128 -10.23 -13.31 7.34
C SER A 128 -9.26 -12.14 7.49
N ILE A 129 -8.06 -12.26 6.94
CA ILE A 129 -7.07 -11.15 6.90
C ILE A 129 -7.63 -9.97 6.11
N LEU A 130 -8.27 -10.23 4.98
CA LEU A 130 -8.85 -9.19 4.13
C LEU A 130 -9.99 -8.43 4.83
N LEU A 131 -10.95 -9.14 5.40
CA LEU A 131 -12.07 -8.54 6.14
C LEU A 131 -11.58 -7.76 7.36
N THR A 132 -10.64 -8.32 8.12
CA THR A 132 -10.02 -7.63 9.27
C THR A 132 -9.33 -6.35 8.82
N THR A 133 -8.56 -6.39 7.74
CA THR A 133 -7.87 -5.22 7.18
C THR A 133 -8.88 -4.14 6.77
N ILE A 134 -9.91 -4.49 6.00
CA ILE A 134 -10.94 -3.54 5.55
C ILE A 134 -11.69 -2.95 6.76
N GLY A 135 -12.08 -3.78 7.72
CA GLY A 135 -12.78 -3.35 8.93
C GLY A 135 -11.97 -2.35 9.76
N LEU A 136 -10.69 -2.66 10.03
CA LEU A 136 -9.80 -1.78 10.79
C LEU A 136 -9.58 -0.44 10.07
N ASN A 137 -9.30 -0.47 8.77
CA ASN A 137 -9.13 0.76 7.99
C ASN A 137 -10.41 1.58 7.95
N SER A 138 -11.57 0.93 7.83
CA SER A 138 -12.88 1.62 7.84
C SER A 138 -13.14 2.33 9.16
N ILE A 139 -12.86 1.69 10.30
CA ILE A 139 -12.99 2.30 11.62
C ILE A 139 -12.06 3.51 11.75
N VAL A 140 -10.81 3.38 11.32
CA VAL A 140 -9.84 4.47 11.33
C VAL A 140 -10.30 5.65 10.47
N ILE A 141 -10.72 5.39 9.23
CA ILE A 141 -11.21 6.42 8.30
C ILE A 141 -12.42 7.14 8.90
N LEU A 142 -13.41 6.41 9.40
CA LEU A 142 -14.60 7.00 10.03
C LEU A 142 -14.24 7.87 11.24
N THR A 143 -13.29 7.44 12.06
CA THR A 143 -12.84 8.18 13.25
C THR A 143 -12.18 9.49 12.85
N VAL A 144 -11.29 9.45 11.84
CA VAL A 144 -10.61 10.64 11.31
C VAL A 144 -11.60 11.60 10.66
N CYS A 145 -12.52 11.10 9.83
CA CYS A 145 -13.55 11.92 9.17
C CYS A 145 -14.49 12.61 10.18
N ARG A 146 -14.92 11.91 11.23
CA ARG A 146 -15.74 12.51 12.30
C ARG A 146 -14.98 13.61 13.05
N GLY A 147 -13.72 13.34 13.40
CA GLY A 147 -12.85 14.32 14.05
C GLY A 147 -12.66 15.59 13.23
N MET A 148 -12.54 15.48 11.91
CA MET A 148 -12.42 16.63 11.01
C MET A 148 -13.65 17.54 10.98
N ASN A 149 -14.86 16.96 11.13
CA ASN A 149 -16.12 17.69 11.11
C ASN A 149 -16.41 18.39 12.46
N SER A 150 -15.98 17.81 13.59
CA SER A 150 -16.07 18.46 14.91
C SER A 150 -15.10 19.63 15.09
N ASP A 151 -14.00 19.67 14.34
CA ASP A 151 -12.91 20.66 14.47
C ASP A 151 -13.13 21.93 13.62
N ILE A 152 -14.39 22.35 13.44
CA ILE A 152 -14.75 23.61 12.76
C ILE A 152 -14.53 24.83 13.70
N ARG A 153 -14.31 24.62 15.01
CA ARG A 153 -14.28 25.70 16.03
C ARG A 153 -12.92 26.21 16.53
N GLN A 154 -11.76 25.63 16.17
CA GLN A 154 -10.46 26.12 16.67
C GLN A 154 -9.45 26.39 15.54
N GLN A 155 -9.12 27.67 15.33
CA GLN A 155 -8.33 28.19 14.21
C GLN A 155 -6.81 27.98 14.40
N GLN A 156 -6.12 27.74 13.27
CA GLN A 156 -4.67 27.61 13.05
C GLN A 156 -3.95 26.29 13.44
N THR A 157 -3.93 25.82 14.69
CA THR A 157 -3.28 24.54 15.04
C THR A 157 -4.00 23.32 14.44
N ALA A 158 -5.33 23.40 14.33
CA ALA A 158 -6.16 22.40 13.66
C ALA A 158 -5.87 22.30 12.14
N ARG A 159 -5.39 23.37 11.49
CA ARG A 159 -5.20 23.43 10.02
C ARG A 159 -4.01 22.60 9.54
N ARG A 160 -2.96 22.46 10.37
CA ARG A 160 -1.77 21.62 10.10
C ARG A 160 -2.04 20.14 10.45
N ARG A 161 -2.87 19.89 11.48
CA ARG A 161 -3.37 18.56 11.86
C ARG A 161 -4.30 17.97 10.78
N LYS A 162 -5.29 18.74 10.31
CA LYS A 162 -6.19 18.36 9.20
C LYS A 162 -5.48 17.91 7.92
N LYS A 163 -4.36 18.54 7.55
CA LYS A 163 -3.58 18.16 6.34
C LYS A 163 -2.88 16.81 6.50
N ASN A 164 -2.39 16.49 7.69
CA ASN A 164 -1.75 15.20 7.97
C ASN A 164 -2.80 14.08 8.08
N ASP A 165 -3.97 14.39 8.63
CA ASP A 165 -5.06 13.42 8.82
C ASP A 165 -5.69 13.01 7.48
N ILE A 166 -5.94 13.97 6.57
CA ILE A 166 -6.41 13.69 5.20
C ILE A 166 -5.40 12.83 4.44
N PHE A 167 -4.10 13.10 4.59
CA PHE A 167 -3.05 12.31 3.94
C PHE A 167 -3.06 10.86 4.44
N ILE A 168 -3.23 10.66 5.74
CA ILE A 168 -3.37 9.32 6.32
C ILE A 168 -4.59 8.62 5.72
N VAL A 169 -5.75 9.28 5.63
CA VAL A 169 -6.97 8.68 5.04
C VAL A 169 -6.77 8.28 3.58
N ILE A 170 -6.21 9.16 2.74
CA ILE A 170 -5.93 8.85 1.32
C ILE A 170 -5.01 7.64 1.21
N PHE A 171 -3.98 7.60 2.04
CA PHE A 171 -3.04 6.49 2.06
C PHE A 171 -3.71 5.16 2.45
N LEU A 172 -4.55 5.15 3.49
CA LEU A 172 -5.28 3.94 3.89
C LEU A 172 -6.26 3.50 2.80
N MET A 173 -6.93 4.43 2.12
CA MET A 173 -7.80 4.12 0.97
C MET A 173 -7.01 3.47 -0.18
N ILE A 174 -5.81 3.98 -0.50
CA ILE A 174 -4.94 3.38 -1.52
C ILE A 174 -4.55 1.96 -1.13
N ILE A 175 -4.08 1.73 0.11
CA ILE A 175 -3.71 0.38 0.57
C ILE A 175 -4.90 -0.56 0.47
N VAL A 176 -6.06 -0.17 1.01
CA VAL A 176 -7.27 -1.01 1.01
C VAL A 176 -7.70 -1.36 -0.41
N THR A 177 -7.64 -0.40 -1.33
CA THR A 177 -8.03 -0.60 -2.72
C THR A 177 -7.06 -1.54 -3.43
N VAL A 178 -5.75 -1.28 -3.34
CA VAL A 178 -4.71 -2.11 -3.98
C VAL A 178 -4.76 -3.52 -3.42
N PHE A 179 -4.77 -3.65 -2.09
CA PHE A 179 -4.83 -4.94 -1.44
C PHE A 179 -6.10 -5.69 -1.81
N GLY A 180 -7.26 -5.05 -1.77
CA GLY A 180 -8.54 -5.63 -2.18
C GLY A 180 -8.52 -6.14 -3.62
N VAL A 181 -8.05 -5.34 -4.58
CA VAL A 181 -8.01 -5.72 -6.00
C VAL A 181 -6.99 -6.84 -6.26
N CYS A 182 -5.84 -6.82 -5.58
CA CYS A 182 -4.81 -7.84 -5.77
C CYS A 182 -5.15 -9.18 -5.10
N TRP A 183 -5.82 -9.16 -3.94
CA TRP A 183 -6.06 -10.37 -3.14
C TRP A 183 -7.44 -11.01 -3.31
N THR A 184 -8.50 -10.21 -3.42
CA THR A 184 -9.88 -10.73 -3.49
C THR A 184 -10.07 -11.72 -4.62
N PRO A 185 -9.62 -11.45 -5.87
CA PRO A 185 -9.82 -12.37 -6.99
C PRO A 185 -9.16 -13.73 -6.74
N LEU A 186 -7.97 -13.74 -6.14
CA LEU A 186 -7.26 -14.98 -5.83
C LEU A 186 -8.01 -15.79 -4.77
N MET A 187 -8.39 -15.17 -3.65
CA MET A 187 -9.06 -15.88 -2.54
C MET A 187 -10.43 -16.43 -2.93
N VAL A 188 -11.21 -15.67 -3.71
CA VAL A 188 -12.53 -16.10 -4.21
C VAL A 188 -12.38 -17.24 -5.22
N THR A 189 -11.36 -17.20 -6.09
CA THR A 189 -11.11 -18.27 -7.06
C THR A 189 -10.72 -19.58 -6.37
N ILE A 190 -9.83 -19.52 -5.38
CA ILE A 190 -9.43 -20.69 -4.59
C ILE A 190 -10.65 -21.28 -3.85
N LEU A 191 -11.46 -20.43 -3.23
CA LEU A 191 -12.69 -20.87 -2.56
C LEU A 191 -13.69 -21.47 -3.54
N GLY A 192 -13.84 -20.89 -4.74
CA GLY A 192 -14.76 -21.38 -5.76
C GLY A 192 -14.36 -22.74 -6.34
N HIS A 193 -13.07 -23.01 -6.51
CA HIS A 193 -12.59 -24.35 -6.86
C HIS A 193 -12.79 -25.35 -5.71
N ALA A 194 -12.53 -24.94 -4.46
CA ALA A 194 -12.79 -25.77 -3.28
C ALA A 194 -14.29 -26.14 -3.13
N GLY A 195 -15.18 -25.19 -3.45
CA GLY A 195 -16.64 -25.35 -3.45
C GLY A 195 -17.22 -25.99 -4.71
N ARG A 196 -16.39 -26.34 -5.71
CA ARG A 196 -16.81 -26.85 -7.04
C ARG A 196 -17.73 -25.91 -7.83
N TRP A 197 -17.67 -24.61 -7.59
CA TRP A 197 -18.37 -23.62 -8.39
C TRP A 197 -17.58 -23.24 -9.65
N ILE A 198 -16.26 -23.36 -9.58
CA ILE A 198 -15.33 -23.05 -10.67
C ILE A 198 -14.61 -24.33 -11.08
N HIS A 199 -14.39 -24.49 -12.38
CA HIS A 199 -13.72 -25.65 -12.98
C HIS A 199 -12.72 -25.19 -14.04
N GLY A 200 -11.67 -26.00 -14.23
CA GLY A 200 -10.63 -25.79 -15.24
C GLY A 200 -9.35 -25.19 -14.70
N ASN A 201 -8.30 -25.21 -15.52
CA ASN A 201 -7.02 -24.56 -15.29
C ASN A 201 -6.63 -23.86 -16.59
N GLY A 202 -6.75 -22.54 -16.65
CA GLY A 202 -6.50 -21.77 -17.86
C GLY A 202 -6.06 -20.34 -17.57
N ALA A 203 -6.41 -19.43 -18.49
CA ALA A 203 -5.97 -18.04 -18.44
C ALA A 203 -6.50 -17.26 -17.22
N ARG A 204 -7.63 -17.68 -16.64
CA ARG A 204 -8.25 -17.01 -15.48
C ARG A 204 -7.38 -17.18 -14.23
N GLU A 205 -6.95 -18.40 -13.95
CA GLU A 205 -6.09 -18.77 -12.82
C GLU A 205 -4.75 -18.03 -12.90
N LEU A 206 -4.19 -17.95 -14.11
CA LEU A 206 -2.98 -17.16 -14.39
C LEU A 206 -3.20 -15.67 -14.12
N LEU A 207 -4.33 -15.10 -14.55
CA LEU A 207 -4.65 -13.69 -14.40
C LEU A 207 -4.86 -13.30 -12.93
N VAL A 208 -5.58 -14.11 -12.14
CA VAL A 208 -5.76 -13.82 -10.71
C VAL A 208 -4.46 -13.91 -9.93
N LEU A 209 -3.57 -14.85 -10.28
CA LEU A 209 -2.25 -14.92 -9.69
C LEU A 209 -1.40 -13.70 -10.06
N ARG A 210 -1.44 -13.25 -11.32
CA ARG A 210 -0.73 -12.02 -11.75
C ARG A 210 -1.17 -10.81 -10.95
N PHE A 211 -2.48 -10.65 -10.69
CA PHE A 211 -2.96 -9.60 -9.81
C PHE A 211 -2.41 -9.71 -8.38
N ALA A 212 -2.40 -10.92 -7.81
CA ALA A 212 -1.85 -11.15 -6.48
C ALA A 212 -0.35 -10.84 -6.38
N VAL A 213 0.45 -11.23 -7.38
CA VAL A 213 1.89 -10.96 -7.44
C VAL A 213 2.20 -9.47 -7.67
N THR A 214 1.30 -8.76 -8.36
CA THR A 214 1.45 -7.30 -8.58
C THR A 214 1.46 -6.54 -7.25
N ASN A 215 0.86 -7.07 -6.19
CA ASN A 215 0.92 -6.48 -4.84
C ASN A 215 2.37 -6.19 -4.40
N SER A 216 3.27 -7.14 -4.58
CA SER A 216 4.69 -6.97 -4.21
C SER A 216 5.47 -5.99 -5.08
N ILE A 217 4.97 -5.67 -6.28
CA ILE A 217 5.54 -4.62 -7.14
C ILE A 217 5.08 -3.26 -6.65
N ILE A 218 3.83 -3.14 -6.21
CA ILE A 218 3.23 -1.89 -5.76
C ILE A 218 3.75 -1.49 -4.35
N ASP A 219 4.13 -2.46 -3.52
CA ASP A 219 4.64 -2.24 -2.16
C ASP A 219 5.74 -1.15 -2.08
N PRO A 220 6.88 -1.21 -2.79
CA PRO A 220 7.89 -0.14 -2.78
C PRO A 220 7.34 1.25 -3.13
N TRP A 221 6.44 1.33 -4.11
CA TRP A 221 5.83 2.60 -4.52
C TRP A 221 4.93 3.15 -3.43
N ILE A 222 4.15 2.30 -2.76
CA ILE A 222 3.35 2.69 -1.59
C ILE A 222 4.26 3.25 -0.50
N TYR A 223 5.40 2.62 -0.18
CA TYR A 223 6.33 3.12 0.85
C TYR A 223 7.04 4.42 0.46
N ILE A 224 7.41 4.57 -0.81
CA ILE A 224 7.97 5.81 -1.34
C ILE A 224 6.94 6.93 -1.20
N LEU A 225 5.66 6.67 -1.53
CA LEU A 225 4.57 7.63 -1.40
C LEU A 225 4.16 7.88 0.07
N LEU A 226 4.36 6.89 0.95
CA LEU A 226 4.08 6.95 2.39
C LEU A 226 5.03 7.91 3.14
N ARG A 227 6.22 8.20 2.59
CA ARG A 227 7.20 9.05 3.27
C ARG A 227 6.75 10.50 3.22
N LYS A 228 6.53 11.12 4.39
CA LYS A 228 6.23 12.56 4.49
C LYS A 228 7.23 13.43 3.71
N GLU A 229 8.50 13.01 3.67
CA GLU A 229 9.61 13.67 2.94
C GLU A 229 9.38 13.73 1.42
N THR A 230 8.96 12.63 0.79
CA THR A 230 8.74 12.57 -0.67
C THR A 230 7.51 13.38 -1.04
N PHE A 231 6.50 13.43 -0.18
CA PHE A 231 5.33 14.28 -0.39
C PHE A 231 5.65 15.77 -0.22
N ILE A 232 6.49 16.15 0.76
CA ILE A 232 6.99 17.53 0.87
C ILE A 232 7.79 17.90 -0.39
N ALA A 233 8.62 16.98 -0.89
CA ALA A 233 9.35 17.16 -2.13
C ALA A 233 8.42 17.29 -3.35
N MET A 234 7.42 16.41 -3.51
CA MET A 234 6.43 16.49 -4.59
C MET A 234 5.59 17.77 -4.51
N LYS A 235 5.21 18.24 -3.33
CA LYS A 235 4.46 19.48 -3.15
C LYS A 235 5.31 20.74 -3.36
N ARG A 236 6.62 20.64 -3.13
CA ARG A 236 7.59 21.69 -3.51
C ARG A 236 7.76 21.69 -5.03
N HIS A 237 7.84 20.51 -5.64
CA HIS A 237 7.99 20.34 -7.08
C HIS A 237 6.74 20.76 -7.86
N SER A 238 5.53 20.41 -7.43
CA SER A 238 4.28 20.81 -8.09
C SER A 238 3.99 22.31 -7.95
N ARG A 239 4.38 22.93 -6.83
CA ARG A 239 4.36 24.40 -6.69
C ARG A 239 5.42 25.08 -7.56
N GLY A 240 6.59 24.46 -7.70
CA GLY A 240 7.61 24.89 -8.66
C GLY A 240 7.08 24.81 -10.10
N LEU A 241 6.54 23.66 -10.51
CA LEU A 241 6.01 23.41 -11.84
C LEU A 241 4.82 24.31 -12.18
N CYS A 242 3.92 24.56 -11.22
CA CYS A 242 2.80 25.49 -11.40
C CYS A 242 3.28 26.95 -11.54
N LYS A 243 4.31 27.34 -10.78
CA LYS A 243 4.94 28.66 -10.90
C LYS A 243 5.64 28.81 -12.26
N THR A 244 6.37 27.78 -12.69
CA THR A 244 7.02 27.76 -14.02
C THR A 244 6.02 27.70 -15.17
N LEU A 245 4.87 27.03 -15.00
CA LEU A 245 3.78 27.02 -15.99
C LEU A 245 3.05 28.36 -16.05
N PHE A 246 2.87 29.03 -14.90
CA PHE A 246 2.29 30.37 -14.84
C PHE A 246 3.24 31.42 -15.47
N ASP A 247 4.53 31.38 -15.12
CA ASP A 247 5.57 32.23 -15.72
C ASP A 247 5.78 31.94 -17.23
N ARG A 248 5.35 30.78 -17.74
CA ARG A 248 5.38 30.42 -19.16
C ARG A 248 4.09 30.81 -19.91
N LEU A 249 2.98 30.98 -19.21
CA LEU A 249 1.71 31.44 -19.76
C LEU A 249 1.64 32.99 -19.81
N ASP A 250 2.40 33.67 -18.96
CA ASP A 250 2.72 35.10 -19.11
C ASP A 250 3.84 35.27 -20.16
N ILE A 251 3.49 35.22 -21.44
CA ILE A 251 4.41 35.55 -22.54
C ILE A 251 4.81 37.04 -22.45
N PRO A 252 6.08 37.42 -22.71
CA PRO A 252 6.54 38.80 -22.61
C PRO A 252 5.89 39.64 -23.71
N THR A 253 5.17 40.69 -23.33
CA THR A 253 4.81 41.75 -24.29
C THR A 253 6.05 42.61 -24.52
N GLU A 254 6.76 42.39 -25.63
CA GLU A 254 7.89 43.21 -26.03
C GLU A 254 7.42 44.50 -26.73
N SER A 255 7.77 45.62 -26.09
CA SER A 255 8.09 46.95 -26.65
C SER A 255 6.97 47.85 -27.24
N ALA A 256 6.81 49.08 -26.70
CA ALA A 256 7.28 50.33 -27.32
C ALA A 256 6.58 51.64 -26.80
N ILE A 257 7.33 52.44 -26.01
CA ILE A 257 7.40 53.94 -25.88
C ILE A 257 6.15 54.75 -25.35
N PRO A 258 6.24 56.07 -24.97
CA PRO A 258 6.15 56.54 -23.58
C PRO A 258 5.04 57.60 -23.30
N GLU A 259 4.95 58.00 -22.02
CA GLU A 259 4.43 59.28 -21.49
C GLU A 259 2.95 59.47 -21.08
N SER A 260 2.83 60.20 -19.96
CA SER A 260 1.68 60.89 -19.34
C SER A 260 0.80 60.14 -18.30
N THR A 261 0.47 60.91 -17.27
CA THR A 261 0.10 60.56 -15.88
C THR A 261 -1.39 60.24 -15.67
N PRO A 262 -1.88 60.19 -14.42
CA PRO A 262 -2.31 58.97 -13.72
C PRO A 262 -3.83 58.78 -13.72
N ASN A 263 -4.34 57.55 -13.74
CA ASN A 263 -5.66 57.26 -13.16
C ASN A 263 -5.81 55.78 -12.79
N GLU A 264 -6.45 55.60 -11.64
CA GLU A 264 -6.80 54.35 -10.96
C GLU A 264 -7.47 53.33 -11.89
N VAL A 265 -7.15 52.02 -11.75
CA VAL A 265 -8.12 50.95 -11.44
C VAL A 265 -7.38 49.75 -10.80
N SER A 266 -7.72 49.50 -9.53
CA SER A 266 -7.91 48.23 -8.81
C SER A 266 -7.48 46.90 -9.47
N GLY A 267 -6.69 46.09 -8.75
CA GLY A 267 -6.43 44.70 -9.12
C GLY A 267 -5.60 43.88 -8.12
N CYS A 268 -6.24 43.44 -7.03
CA CYS A 268 -5.91 42.30 -6.15
C CYS A 268 -4.46 41.77 -6.14
N GLY A 269 -3.60 42.32 -5.28
CA GLY A 269 -2.22 41.81 -5.16
C GLY A 269 -1.39 42.39 -4.01
N LYS A 270 -2.00 42.85 -2.92
CA LYS A 270 -1.27 43.33 -1.73
C LYS A 270 -1.83 42.72 -0.46
N SER A 271 -1.67 41.42 -0.28
CA SER A 271 -1.92 40.78 1.02
C SER A 271 -1.00 39.59 1.36
N MET A 272 0.09 39.38 0.62
CA MET A 272 1.01 38.27 0.92
C MET A 272 2.49 38.66 0.95
N GLU A 273 2.78 39.96 1.16
CA GLU A 273 4.15 40.44 1.40
C GLU A 273 4.31 41.06 2.79
N LYS A 274 3.20 41.49 3.42
CA LYS A 274 3.20 42.08 4.77
C LYS A 274 3.28 41.07 5.92
N THR A 275 3.16 39.77 5.65
CA THR A 275 3.21 38.72 6.70
C THR A 275 4.57 38.05 6.83
N ILE A 276 5.47 38.23 5.86
CA ILE A 276 6.82 37.63 5.92
C ILE A 276 7.80 38.58 6.64
N SER A 277 7.63 39.89 6.50
CA SER A 277 8.52 40.86 7.16
C SER A 277 8.34 40.95 8.69
N THR A 278 7.21 40.50 9.24
CA THR A 278 6.94 40.54 10.69
C THR A 278 7.47 39.32 11.45
N ASP A 279 7.62 38.16 10.80
CA ASP A 279 8.13 36.94 11.44
C ASP A 279 9.67 36.98 11.64
N ASP A 280 10.42 37.66 10.77
CA ASP A 280 11.88 37.77 10.90
C ASP A 280 12.32 38.75 12.01
N GLN A 281 11.52 39.78 12.32
CA GLN A 281 11.84 40.70 13.43
C GLN A 281 11.58 40.09 14.82
N ILE A 282 10.57 39.23 14.96
CA ILE A 282 10.22 38.65 16.28
C ILE A 282 11.21 37.56 16.70
N SER A 283 11.81 36.84 15.74
CA SER A 283 12.79 35.80 16.05
C SER A 283 14.15 36.36 16.53
N SER A 284 14.46 37.63 16.26
CA SER A 284 15.71 38.28 16.69
C SER A 284 15.63 38.82 18.13
N THR A 285 14.47 39.22 18.63
CA THR A 285 14.34 39.86 19.97
C THR A 285 14.29 38.85 21.13
N VAL A 286 13.88 37.60 20.89
CA VAL A 286 13.75 36.58 21.96
C VAL A 286 15.07 35.93 22.34
N LEU A 287 16.10 35.99 21.47
CA LEU A 287 17.39 35.34 21.69
C LEU A 287 18.39 36.16 22.53
N HIS A 288 17.99 37.33 23.05
CA HIS A 288 18.87 38.24 23.81
C HIS A 288 18.47 38.39 25.30
N LYS A 289 17.56 37.53 25.80
CA LYS A 289 17.06 37.58 27.20
C LYS A 289 16.99 36.23 27.94
N LEU A 290 17.70 35.21 27.48
CA LEU A 290 18.02 33.99 28.21
C LEU A 290 19.53 33.77 28.14
#